data_AF-A0A920RFI5-F1
#
_entry.id   AF-A0A920RFI5-F1
#
_cell.length_a   1.000
_cell.length_b   1.000
_cell.length_c   1.000
_cell.angle_alpha   90.00
_cell.angle_beta   90.00
_cell.angle_gamma   90.00
#
_symmetry.space_group_name_H-M   'P 1'
#
loop_
_entity.id
_entity.type
_entity.pdbx_description
1 polymer ?
#
loop_
_entity_poly.entity_id
_entity_poly.type
_entity_poly.pdbx_seq_one_letter_code
_entity_poly.pdbx_strand_id
1 'polypeptide(L)' 'MTEPGTGSDLQAVTTSAVKDGNHYRINGSKTFITNGQSADLICLVAKTDKKQGARGVSLIMVETDGLEGFRRGRNLKRSA' A
#
# COMPACT_ATOMS: atom_id res chain seq x y z
N MET A 1 -1.34 -3.25 5.00
CA MET A 1 -1.92 -4.48 4.43
C MET A 1 -3.36 -4.24 3.99
N THR A 2 -4.26 -3.92 4.92
CA THR A 2 -5.70 -3.67 4.72
C THR A 2 -6.00 -2.52 3.76
N GLU A 3 -7.01 -2.71 2.93
CA GLU A 3 -7.59 -1.73 2.00
C GLU A 3 -9.06 -1.50 2.32
N PRO A 4 -9.66 -0.38 1.86
CA PRO A 4 -11.11 -0.26 1.83
C PRO A 4 -11.73 -1.46 1.07
N GLY A 5 -12.55 -2.27 1.75
CA GLY A 5 -13.21 -3.44 1.16
C GLY A 5 -12.36 -4.72 1.08
N THR A 6 -11.13 -4.74 1.61
CA THR A 6 -10.31 -5.97 1.66
C THR A 6 -9.54 -6.06 2.98
N GLY A 7 -9.92 -7.04 3.80
CA GLY A 7 -9.34 -7.34 5.11
C GLY A 7 -8.13 -8.28 5.02
N SER A 8 -8.27 -9.48 5.59
CA SER A 8 -7.19 -10.48 5.72
C SER A 8 -6.81 -11.20 4.41
N ASP A 9 -7.63 -11.08 3.36
CA ASP A 9 -7.36 -11.71 2.07
C ASP A 9 -6.36 -10.87 1.26
N LEU A 10 -5.09 -11.30 1.31
CA LEU A 10 -4.00 -10.68 0.55
C LEU A 10 -4.16 -10.78 -0.97
N GLN A 11 -4.91 -11.77 -1.47
CA GLN A 11 -5.11 -11.93 -2.91
C GLN A 11 -6.12 -10.93 -3.47
N ALA A 12 -7.02 -10.44 -2.63
CA ALA A 12 -8.02 -9.43 -2.98
C ALA A 12 -7.46 -8.00 -3.00
N VAL A 13 -6.21 -7.78 -2.56
CA VAL A 13 -5.51 -6.49 -2.65
C VAL A 13 -5.61 -5.92 -4.08
N THR A 14 -6.01 -4.66 -4.17
CA THR A 14 -6.21 -3.92 -5.41
C THR A 14 -5.13 -2.87 -5.67
N THR A 15 -4.39 -2.45 -4.63
CA THR A 15 -3.21 -1.59 -4.78
C THR A 15 -2.27 -2.20 -5.81
N SER A 16 -1.96 -1.44 -6.85
CA SER A 16 -1.12 -1.87 -7.96
C SER A 16 0.25 -1.23 -7.89
N ALA A 17 1.28 -1.97 -8.32
CA ALA A 17 2.63 -1.48 -8.51
C ALA A 17 3.09 -1.89 -9.91
N VAL A 18 3.08 -0.94 -10.85
CA VAL A 18 3.45 -1.19 -12.24
C VAL A 18 4.87 -0.71 -12.46
N LYS A 19 5.74 -1.59 -13.01
CA LYS A 19 7.11 -1.21 -13.35
C LYS A 19 7.10 -0.15 -14.46
N ASP A 20 7.81 0.94 -14.23
CA ASP A 20 7.95 2.08 -15.13
C ASP A 20 9.43 2.47 -15.20
N GLY A 21 10.13 1.96 -16.21
CA GLY A 21 11.59 2.07 -16.31
C GLY A 21 12.32 1.47 -15.10
N ASN A 22 12.99 2.33 -14.33
CA ASN A 22 13.76 1.96 -13.14
C ASN A 22 13.00 2.14 -11.80
N HIS A 23 11.71 2.46 -11.85
CA HIS A 23 10.88 2.62 -10.65
C HIS A 23 9.55 1.88 -10.80
N TYR A 24 8.76 1.89 -9.73
CA TYR A 24 7.38 1.41 -9.74
C TYR A 24 6.44 2.59 -9.57
N ARG A 25 5.42 2.67 -10.43
CA ARG A 25 4.28 3.54 -10.23
C ARG A 25 3.23 2.80 -9.41
N ILE A 26 2.97 3.30 -8.20
CA ILE A 26 2.07 2.69 -7.23
C ILE A 26 0.74 3.47 -7.21
N ASN A 27 -0.38 2.76 -7.25
CA ASN A 27 -1.71 3.37 -7.11
C ASN A 27 -2.60 2.48 -6.24
N GLY A 28 -3.12 3.06 -5.17
CA GLY A 28 -4.07 2.43 -4.25
C GLY A 28 -4.21 3.22 -2.96
N SER A 29 -5.02 2.70 -2.03
CA SER A 29 -5.21 3.26 -0.70
C SER A 29 -5.14 2.17 0.36
N LYS A 30 -4.48 2.46 1.47
CA LYS A 30 -4.40 1.58 2.64
C LYS A 30 -5.07 2.24 3.83
N THR A 31 -5.76 1.45 4.64
CA THR A 31 -6.52 1.92 5.81
C THR A 31 -6.04 1.19 7.06
N PHE A 32 -6.18 1.82 8.23
CA PHE A 32 -5.81 1.25 9.54
C PHE A 32 -4.32 0.86 9.65
N ILE A 33 -3.43 1.71 9.12
CA ILE A 33 -1.98 1.50 9.20
C ILE A 33 -1.47 1.98 10.56
N THR A 34 -1.09 1.04 11.42
CA THR A 34 -0.38 1.35 12.67
C THR A 34 0.85 2.21 12.37
N ASN A 35 1.04 3.30 13.11
CA ASN A 35 2.09 4.31 12.91
C ASN A 35 2.11 4.98 11.53
N GLY A 36 1.04 4.86 10.72
CA GLY A 36 1.01 5.41 9.36
C GLY A 36 1.19 6.92 9.26
N GLN A 37 1.02 7.67 10.37
CA GLN A 37 1.26 9.12 10.41
C GLN A 37 2.72 9.51 10.58
N SER A 38 3.53 8.65 11.19
CA SER A 38 4.91 8.95 11.59
C SER A 38 5.93 8.01 10.96
N ALA A 39 5.49 6.98 10.23
CA ALA A 39 6.38 6.02 9.59
C ALA A 39 7.02 6.60 8.32
N ASP A 40 8.34 6.75 8.33
CA ASP A 40 9.10 7.22 7.17
C ASP A 40 9.40 6.09 6.17
N LEU A 41 9.32 4.84 6.62
CA LEU A 41 9.45 3.64 5.82
C LEU A 41 8.20 2.75 5.97
N ILE A 42 7.55 2.42 4.87
CA ILE A 42 6.32 1.62 4.83
C ILE A 42 6.57 0.30 4.10
N CYS A 43 6.20 -0.81 4.73
CA CYS A 43 6.10 -2.11 4.05
C CYS A 43 4.72 -2.21 3.35
N LEU A 44 4.72 -2.00 2.04
CA LEU A 44 3.53 -1.98 1.20
C LEU A 44 3.30 -3.34 0.54
N VAL A 45 2.09 -3.88 0.70
CA VAL A 45 1.60 -4.99 -0.11
C VAL A 45 0.89 -4.45 -1.36
N ALA A 46 1.36 -4.82 -2.55
CA ALA A 46 0.78 -4.42 -3.82
C ALA A 46 0.82 -5.56 -4.87
N LYS A 47 -0.10 -5.52 -5.83
CA LYS A 47 -0.06 -6.39 -7.01
C LYS A 47 0.93 -5.87 -8.03
N THR A 48 1.99 -6.63 -8.28
CA THR A 48 3.00 -6.40 -9.31
C THR A 48 2.65 -7.13 -10.61
N ASP A 49 1.91 -8.23 -10.55
CA ASP A 49 1.36 -8.92 -11.73
C ASP A 49 -0.06 -9.46 -11.47
N LYS A 50 -1.07 -8.86 -12.12
CA LYS A 50 -2.46 -9.28 -11.95
C LYS A 50 -2.76 -10.68 -12.50
N LYS A 51 -1.94 -11.21 -13.42
CA LYS A 51 -2.16 -12.51 -14.08
C LYS A 51 -1.70 -13.69 -13.22
N GLN A 52 -0.87 -13.45 -12.20
CA GLN A 52 -0.26 -14.50 -11.38
C GLN A 52 -1.01 -14.79 -10.07
N GLY A 53 -2.20 -14.22 -9.87
CA GLY A 53 -2.98 -14.40 -8.64
C GLY A 53 -2.16 -14.05 -7.39
N ALA A 54 -2.08 -14.97 -6.43
CA ALA A 54 -1.29 -14.80 -5.20
C ALA A 54 0.20 -14.55 -5.45
N ARG A 55 0.79 -15.16 -6.48
CA ARG A 55 2.23 -14.99 -6.81
C ARG A 55 2.54 -13.63 -7.41
N GLY A 56 1.51 -12.92 -7.86
CA GLY A 56 1.60 -11.57 -8.38
C GLY A 56 1.53 -10.47 -7.31
N VAL A 57 1.58 -10.84 -6.03
CA VAL A 57 1.61 -9.92 -4.90
C VAL A 57 3.05 -9.79 -4.40
N SER A 58 3.50 -8.57 -4.13
CA SER A 58 4.84 -8.30 -3.62
C SER A 58 4.79 -7.38 -2.40
N LEU A 59 5.79 -7.52 -1.54
CA LEU A 59 6.12 -6.56 -0.49
C LEU A 59 7.12 -5.56 -1.07
N ILE A 60 6.80 -4.28 -0.94
CA ILE A 60 7.60 -3.16 -1.45
C ILE A 60 7.90 -2.25 -0.27
N MET A 61 9.17 -1.96 -0.04
CA MET A 61 9.59 -0.99 0.96
C MET A 61 9.52 0.41 0.33
N VAL A 62 8.77 1.31 0.95
CA VAL A 62 8.49 2.65 0.44
C VAL A 62 8.95 3.68 1.44
N GLU A 63 9.98 4.45 1.09
CA GLU A 63 10.37 5.66 1.80
C GLU A 63 9.38 6.77 1.47
N THR A 64 8.91 7.50 2.48
CA THR A 64 7.79 8.44 2.33
C THR A 64 8.19 9.91 2.32
N ASP A 65 9.40 10.22 2.80
CA ASP A 65 9.89 11.60 2.79
C ASP A 65 10.13 12.08 1.36
N GLY A 66 9.58 13.26 1.03
CA GLY A 66 9.64 13.83 -0.33
C GLY A 66 8.97 13.00 -1.43
N LEU A 67 8.27 11.90 -1.12
CA LEU A 67 7.70 11.01 -2.13
C LEU A 67 6.49 11.66 -2.83
N GLU A 68 6.64 11.98 -4.11
CA GLU A 68 5.57 12.58 -4.91
C GLU A 68 4.31 11.69 -4.94
N GLY A 69 3.14 12.30 -4.74
CA GLY A 69 1.85 11.61 -4.77
C GLY A 69 1.51 10.82 -3.50
N PHE A 70 2.46 10.61 -2.58
CA PHE A 70 2.17 10.02 -1.28
C PHE A 70 1.36 10.99 -0.41
N ARG A 71 0.30 10.46 0.23
CA ARG A 71 -0.57 11.25 1.13
C ARG A 71 -0.98 10.40 2.33
N ARG A 72 -0.92 10.99 3.52
CA ARG A 72 -1.45 10.42 4.76
C ARG A 72 -2.87 10.97 5.01
N GLY A 73 -3.83 10.09 5.27
CA GLY A 73 -5.19 10.48 5.64
C GLY A 73 -5.25 11.10 7.04
N ARG A 74 -6.40 11.64 7.46
CA ARG A 74 -6.58 12.14 8.84
C ARG A 74 -6.50 10.99 9.84
N ASN A 75 -6.02 11.28 11.05
CA ASN A 75 -6.08 10.32 12.15
C ASN A 75 -7.54 10.00 12.51
N LEU A 76 -7.87 8.72 12.46
CA LEU A 76 -9.17 8.21 12.92
C LEU A 76 -9.17 8.27 14.45
N LYS A 77 -10.10 9.03 15.03
CA LYS A 77 -10.36 8.96 16.47
C LYS A 77 -10.96 7.59 16.76
N ARG A 78 -10.30 6.81 17.62
CA ARG A 78 -10.95 5.66 18.25
C ARG A 78 -12.05 6.23 19.14
N SER A 79 -13.31 5.94 18.81
CA SER A 79 -14.41 6.11 19.77
C SER A 79 -14.17 5.10 20.90
N ALA A 80 -14.13 5.61 22.13
CA ALA A 80 -14.14 4.80 23.34
C ALA A 80 -15.47 4.06 23.48
#